data_AF-A0A1L8Z9D6-F1
#
_entry.id   AF-A0A1L8Z9D6-F1
#
_cell.length_a   1.000
_cell.length_b   1.000
_cell.length_c   1.000
_cell.angle_alpha   90.00
_cell.angle_beta   90.00
_cell.angle_gamma   90.00
#
_symmetry.space_group_name_H-M   'P 1'
#
loop_
_entity.id
_entity.type
_entity.pdbx_description
1 polymer ?
#
loop_
_entity_poly.entity_id
_entity_poly.type
_entity_poly.pdbx_seq_one_letter_code
_entity_poly.pdbx_strand_id
1 'polypeptide(L)'
;KQFNEVLDILETKDLNILDTTAIEKAIKELKDKIDNSDSKKTSLKTYSEYEEKIKQIKEKLKDKNELEKKLKDLEDSLKKKKEERKQALEEAKKKFEDFKKQVTTATGDTYGSQVQGQGKIGGQAWKCAQELGFKNMTSGSDTSNMANGVIEDALKKIEEELKVIEKDNKE
;
A
#
# COMPACT_ATOMS: atom_id res chain seq x y z
N LYS A 1 -16.78 -9.92 1.14
CA LYS A 1 -18.11 -9.53 1.68
C LYS A 1 -18.21 -9.79 3.19
N GLN A 2 -17.92 -11.01 3.67
CA GLN A 2 -18.09 -11.38 5.09
C GLN A 2 -17.37 -10.50 6.13
N PHE A 3 -16.13 -10.05 5.88
CA PHE A 3 -15.41 -9.23 6.86
C PHE A 3 -16.06 -7.86 7.13
N ASN A 4 -16.65 -7.23 6.11
CA ASN A 4 -17.38 -5.99 6.31
C ASN A 4 -18.70 -6.26 7.03
N GLU A 5 -19.36 -7.41 6.81
CA GLU A 5 -20.54 -7.80 7.62
C GLU A 5 -20.18 -7.97 9.09
N VAL A 6 -19.04 -8.57 9.45
CA VAL A 6 -18.62 -8.69 10.86
C VAL A 6 -18.34 -7.32 11.48
N LEU A 7 -17.75 -6.39 10.73
CA LEU A 7 -17.53 -5.01 11.17
C LEU A 7 -18.82 -4.19 11.24
N ASP A 8 -19.72 -4.33 10.28
CA ASP A 8 -21.05 -3.70 10.31
C ASP A 8 -21.84 -4.20 11.52
N ILE A 9 -21.73 -5.50 11.85
CA ILE A 9 -22.31 -6.08 13.08
C ILE A 9 -21.66 -5.49 14.33
N LEU A 10 -20.34 -5.25 14.31
CA LEU A 10 -19.64 -4.59 15.39
C LEU A 10 -20.11 -3.12 15.54
N GLU A 11 -20.37 -2.40 14.45
CA GLU A 11 -20.78 -0.98 14.44
C GLU A 11 -22.24 -0.76 14.84
N THR A 12 -23.13 -1.72 14.54
CA THR A 12 -24.58 -1.52 14.64
C THR A 12 -25.26 -2.19 15.83
N LYS A 13 -24.58 -3.08 16.57
CA LYS A 13 -25.19 -3.81 17.70
C LYS A 13 -24.78 -3.27 19.05
N ASP A 14 -25.76 -3.20 19.95
CA ASP A 14 -25.60 -2.97 21.38
C ASP A 14 -24.53 -3.91 21.96
N LEU A 15 -23.41 -3.31 22.38
CA LEU A 15 -22.13 -4.01 22.62
C LEU A 15 -22.15 -4.93 23.84
N ASN A 16 -23.14 -4.77 24.73
CA ASN A 16 -23.35 -5.64 25.88
C ASN A 16 -23.81 -7.06 25.51
N ILE A 17 -24.18 -7.29 24.24
CA ILE A 17 -24.66 -8.59 23.72
C ILE A 17 -23.60 -9.26 22.82
N LEU A 18 -22.48 -8.59 22.56
CA LEU A 18 -21.50 -9.11 21.61
C LEU A 18 -20.67 -10.25 22.21
N ASP A 19 -20.96 -11.45 21.71
CA ASP A 19 -20.27 -12.68 22.09
C ASP A 19 -18.77 -12.54 21.79
N THR A 20 -17.93 -12.89 22.76
CA THR A 20 -16.46 -12.78 22.67
C THR A 20 -15.93 -13.53 21.44
N THR A 21 -16.62 -14.60 21.04
CA THR A 21 -16.37 -15.37 19.81
C THR A 21 -16.46 -14.55 18.52
N ALA A 22 -17.37 -13.56 18.44
CA ALA A 22 -17.49 -12.70 17.26
C ALA A 22 -16.28 -11.77 17.12
N ILE A 23 -15.78 -11.23 18.23
CA ILE A 23 -14.57 -10.41 18.26
C ILE A 23 -13.34 -11.25 17.90
N GLU A 24 -13.22 -12.46 18.47
CA GLU A 24 -12.14 -13.39 18.13
C GLU A 24 -12.09 -13.69 16.63
N LYS A 25 -13.26 -13.92 16.03
CA LYS A 25 -13.37 -14.16 14.59
C LYS A 25 -12.92 -12.93 13.79
N ALA A 26 -13.34 -11.73 14.20
CA ALA A 26 -12.92 -10.49 13.55
C ALA A 26 -11.40 -10.28 13.61
N ILE A 27 -10.79 -10.49 14.77
CA ILE A 27 -9.33 -10.43 14.97
C ILE A 27 -8.62 -11.43 14.07
N LYS A 28 -9.10 -12.69 14.04
CA LYS A 28 -8.51 -13.74 13.21
C LYS A 28 -8.60 -13.42 11.72
N GLU A 29 -9.78 -13.03 11.23
CA GLU A 29 -9.97 -12.68 9.83
C GLU A 29 -9.13 -11.47 9.42
N LEU A 30 -8.99 -10.45 10.28
CA LEU A 30 -8.13 -9.31 10.02
C LEU A 30 -6.65 -9.71 10.01
N LYS A 31 -6.24 -10.57 10.94
CA LYS A 31 -4.89 -11.13 11.00
C LYS A 31 -4.56 -11.89 9.72
N ASP A 32 -5.44 -12.78 9.30
CA ASP A 32 -5.26 -13.56 8.07
C ASP A 32 -5.14 -12.63 6.85
N LYS A 33 -5.90 -11.53 6.78
CA LYS A 33 -5.78 -10.55 5.70
C LYS A 33 -4.46 -9.82 5.69
N ILE A 34 -3.97 -9.40 6.86
CA ILE A 34 -2.69 -8.70 7.00
C ILE A 34 -1.55 -9.65 6.66
N ASP A 35 -1.55 -10.86 7.22
CA ASP A 35 -0.47 -11.83 7.03
C ASP A 35 -0.38 -12.28 5.56
N ASN A 36 -1.53 -12.52 4.92
CA ASN A 36 -1.61 -12.89 3.49
C ASN A 36 -1.46 -11.70 2.52
N SER A 37 -1.44 -10.46 3.01
CA SER A 37 -1.24 -9.30 2.14
C SER A 37 0.21 -9.22 1.65
N ASP A 38 0.38 -8.90 0.37
CA ASP A 38 1.68 -8.61 -0.23
C ASP A 38 2.09 -7.21 0.22
N SER A 39 3.09 -7.11 1.10
CA SER A 39 3.55 -5.82 1.64
C SER A 39 4.14 -4.89 0.59
N LYS A 40 4.60 -5.42 -0.54
CA LYS A 40 5.09 -4.60 -1.65
C LYS A 40 3.99 -4.11 -2.58
N LYS A 41 2.75 -4.59 -2.48
CA LYS A 41 1.65 -4.20 -3.38
C LYS A 41 0.44 -3.60 -2.69
N THR A 42 0.24 -3.98 -1.44
CA THR A 42 -0.88 -3.49 -0.62
C THR A 42 -0.61 -2.04 -0.26
N SER A 43 -1.59 -1.17 -0.51
CA SER A 43 -1.40 0.27 -0.32
C SER A 43 -1.35 0.63 1.18
N LEU A 44 -0.62 1.69 1.51
CA LEU A 44 -0.62 2.27 2.86
C LEU A 44 -2.02 2.67 3.30
N LYS A 45 -2.86 3.18 2.38
CA LYS A 45 -4.27 3.49 2.67
C LYS A 45 -5.03 2.25 3.19
N THR A 46 -4.84 1.09 2.55
CA THR A 46 -5.46 -0.17 3.00
C THR A 46 -4.97 -0.56 4.39
N TYR A 47 -3.69 -0.35 4.70
CA TYR A 47 -3.18 -0.58 6.05
C TYR A 47 -3.73 0.41 7.08
N SER A 48 -3.92 1.68 6.73
CA SER A 48 -4.58 2.66 7.61
C SER A 48 -6.05 2.28 7.87
N GLU A 49 -6.77 1.78 6.86
CA GLU A 49 -8.12 1.21 7.05
C GLU A 49 -8.13 0.00 8.01
N TYR A 50 -7.05 -0.80 8.03
CA TYR A 50 -6.91 -1.88 9.02
C TYR A 50 -6.60 -1.33 10.42
N GLU A 51 -5.82 -0.26 10.55
CA GLU A 51 -5.54 0.39 11.85
C GLU A 51 -6.82 0.93 12.49
N GLU A 52 -7.68 1.59 11.72
CA GLU A 52 -8.99 2.07 12.20
C GLU A 52 -9.85 0.93 12.74
N LYS A 53 -9.88 -0.20 12.03
CA LYS A 53 -10.63 -1.40 12.44
C LYS A 53 -10.07 -2.00 13.72
N ILE A 54 -8.74 -2.02 13.87
CA ILE A 54 -8.10 -2.45 15.12
C ILE A 54 -8.48 -1.52 16.27
N LYS A 55 -8.47 -0.18 16.06
CA LYS A 55 -8.92 0.78 17.08
C LYS A 55 -10.36 0.53 17.51
N GLN A 56 -11.28 0.32 16.57
CA GLN A 56 -12.67 -0.02 16.88
C GLN A 56 -12.80 -1.32 17.69
N ILE A 57 -12.03 -2.37 17.33
CA ILE A 57 -12.00 -3.64 18.07
C ILE A 57 -11.45 -3.41 19.49
N LYS A 58 -10.40 -2.59 19.64
CA LYS A 58 -9.77 -2.26 20.92
C LYS A 58 -10.71 -1.53 21.87
N GLU A 59 -11.46 -0.55 21.38
CA GLU A 59 -12.44 0.18 22.18
C GLU A 59 -13.52 -0.75 22.72
N LYS A 60 -13.96 -1.72 21.90
CA LYS A 60 -14.98 -2.72 22.26
C LYS A 60 -14.44 -3.81 23.19
N LEU A 61 -13.13 -3.93 23.32
CA LEU A 61 -12.44 -4.89 24.18
C LEU A 61 -12.01 -4.32 25.53
N LYS A 62 -12.23 -3.03 25.81
CA LYS A 62 -11.76 -2.37 27.05
C LYS A 62 -12.17 -3.08 28.36
N ASP A 63 -13.20 -3.93 28.31
CA ASP A 63 -13.70 -4.68 29.47
C ASP A 63 -13.36 -6.19 29.44
N LYS A 64 -12.58 -6.68 28.45
CA LYS A 64 -12.31 -8.12 28.22
C LYS A 64 -10.81 -8.42 27.98
N ASN A 65 -10.06 -8.66 29.06
CA ASN A 65 -8.61 -8.93 29.03
C ASN A 65 -8.17 -10.17 28.22
N GLU A 66 -9.05 -11.16 27.99
CA GLU A 66 -8.65 -12.43 27.33
C GLU A 66 -8.15 -12.26 25.88
N LEU A 67 -8.49 -11.16 25.20
CA LEU A 67 -8.17 -10.94 23.79
C LEU A 67 -7.04 -9.92 23.55
N GLU A 68 -6.50 -9.35 24.63
CA GLU A 68 -5.47 -8.31 24.55
C GLU A 68 -4.21 -8.81 23.83
N LYS A 69 -3.77 -10.05 24.11
CA LYS A 69 -2.62 -10.65 23.45
C LYS A 69 -2.82 -10.80 21.94
N LYS A 70 -3.98 -11.29 21.51
CA LYS A 70 -4.30 -11.48 20.07
C LYS A 70 -4.37 -10.13 19.34
N LEU A 71 -4.89 -9.11 20.03
CA LEU A 71 -4.95 -7.75 19.50
C LEU A 71 -3.55 -7.14 19.34
N LYS A 72 -2.67 -7.35 20.33
CA LYS A 72 -1.28 -6.89 20.25
C LYS A 72 -0.50 -7.57 19.12
N ASP A 73 -0.64 -8.90 18.99
CA ASP A 73 -0.03 -9.64 17.89
C ASP A 73 -0.52 -9.14 16.51
N LEU A 74 -1.79 -8.72 16.43
CA LEU A 74 -2.39 -8.12 15.24
C LEU A 74 -1.82 -6.71 14.95
N GLU A 75 -1.73 -5.85 15.96
CA GLU A 75 -1.11 -4.51 15.88
C GLU A 75 0.34 -4.62 15.38
N ASP A 76 1.13 -5.52 15.96
CA ASP A 76 2.53 -5.75 15.58
C ASP A 76 2.66 -6.25 14.12
N SER A 77 1.77 -7.17 13.71
CA SER A 77 1.75 -7.70 12.33
C SER A 77 1.43 -6.58 11.33
N LEU A 78 0.45 -5.72 11.65
CA LEU A 78 0.08 -4.59 10.81
C LEU A 78 1.22 -3.56 10.69
N LYS A 79 1.82 -3.19 11.83
CA LYS A 79 2.94 -2.25 11.88
C LYS A 79 4.09 -2.71 11.00
N LYS A 80 4.46 -3.99 11.10
CA LYS A 80 5.51 -4.59 10.27
C LYS A 80 5.20 -4.46 8.77
N LYS A 81 3.98 -4.83 8.35
CA LYS A 81 3.57 -4.74 6.94
C LYS A 81 3.54 -3.30 6.41
N LYS A 82 3.11 -2.34 7.23
CA LYS A 82 3.09 -0.90 6.90
C LYS A 82 4.51 -0.36 6.73
N GLU A 83 5.43 -0.76 7.61
CA GLU A 83 6.84 -0.38 7.53
C GLU A 83 7.53 -0.98 6.28
N GLU A 84 7.30 -2.26 5.99
CA GLU A 84 7.78 -2.91 4.77
C GLU A 84 7.29 -2.19 3.50
N ARG A 85 6.00 -1.81 3.45
CA ARG A 85 5.45 -1.02 2.33
C ARG A 85 6.12 0.34 2.22
N LYS A 86 6.30 1.05 3.34
CA LYS A 86 6.97 2.36 3.36
C LYS A 86 8.39 2.26 2.81
N GLN A 87 9.18 1.29 3.27
CA GLN A 87 10.54 1.07 2.80
C GLN A 87 10.57 0.76 1.29
N ALA A 88 9.67 -0.13 0.82
CA ALA A 88 9.56 -0.45 -0.61
C ALA A 88 9.21 0.78 -1.46
N LEU A 89 8.35 1.68 -0.97
CA LEU A 89 8.00 2.93 -1.64
C LEU A 89 9.19 3.91 -1.70
N GLU A 90 9.93 4.06 -0.61
CA GLU A 90 11.12 4.94 -0.55
C GLU A 90 12.25 4.44 -1.47
N GLU A 91 12.51 3.14 -1.50
CA GLU A 91 13.46 2.52 -2.41
C GLU A 91 13.02 2.69 -3.87
N ALA A 92 11.75 2.44 -4.15
CA ALA A 92 11.17 2.67 -5.47
C ALA A 92 11.29 4.13 -5.90
N LYS A 93 11.01 5.08 -5.01
CA LYS A 93 11.13 6.52 -5.30
C LYS A 93 12.52 6.85 -5.83
N LYS A 94 13.57 6.41 -5.13
CA LYS A 94 14.96 6.59 -5.55
C LYS A 94 15.24 5.97 -6.93
N LYS A 95 14.72 4.77 -7.17
CA LYS A 95 14.88 4.06 -8.45
C LYS A 95 14.17 4.76 -9.61
N PHE A 96 12.98 5.32 -9.39
CA PHE A 96 12.27 6.11 -10.40
C PHE A 96 12.92 7.47 -10.66
N GLU A 97 13.46 8.13 -9.65
CA GLU A 97 14.27 9.34 -9.85
C GLU A 97 15.55 9.05 -10.66
N ASP A 98 16.15 7.89 -10.45
CA ASP A 98 17.29 7.45 -11.27
C ASP A 98 16.87 7.16 -12.72
N PHE A 99 15.74 6.47 -12.93
CA PHE A 99 15.18 6.29 -14.27
C PHE A 99 14.91 7.64 -14.96
N LYS A 100 14.37 8.62 -14.23
CA LYS A 100 14.11 9.98 -14.74
C LYS A 100 15.40 10.64 -15.24
N LYS A 101 16.49 10.53 -14.47
CA LYS A 101 17.81 11.03 -14.87
C LYS A 101 18.30 10.31 -16.12
N GLN A 102 18.26 8.97 -16.12
CA GLN A 102 18.71 8.16 -17.26
C GLN A 102 17.95 8.47 -18.55
N VAL A 103 16.64 8.68 -18.50
CA VAL A 103 15.83 9.06 -19.68
C VAL A 103 16.23 10.43 -20.20
N THR A 104 16.47 11.39 -19.29
CA THR A 104 16.91 12.75 -19.63
C THR A 104 18.33 12.77 -20.21
N THR A 105 19.22 11.90 -19.72
CA THR A 105 20.61 11.79 -20.17
C THR A 105 20.83 10.75 -21.26
N ALA A 106 19.77 10.13 -21.79
CA ALA A 106 19.86 9.15 -22.87
C ALA A 106 20.31 9.85 -24.16
N THR A 107 21.61 10.13 -24.27
CA THR A 107 22.26 10.65 -25.45
C THR A 107 22.60 9.50 -26.39
N GLY A 108 22.33 9.70 -27.67
CA GLY A 108 22.70 8.82 -28.76
C GLY A 108 23.02 9.67 -29.97
N ASP A 109 23.93 9.18 -30.82
CA ASP A 109 24.41 9.91 -32.01
C ASP A 109 23.30 10.15 -33.05
N THR A 110 22.18 9.43 -32.92
CA THR A 110 21.00 9.56 -33.77
C THR A 110 19.71 9.56 -32.93
N TYR A 111 18.66 10.16 -33.46
CA TYR A 111 17.32 10.15 -32.87
C TYR A 111 16.82 8.71 -32.59
N GLY A 112 17.09 7.76 -33.48
CA GLY A 112 16.70 6.36 -33.30
C GLY A 112 17.37 5.69 -32.10
N SER A 113 18.66 5.95 -31.88
CA SER A 113 19.40 5.42 -30.73
C SER A 113 18.88 5.99 -29.41
N GLN A 114 18.50 7.27 -29.39
CA GLN A 114 17.91 7.93 -28.22
C GLN A 114 16.57 7.29 -27.84
N VAL A 115 15.66 7.13 -28.81
CA VAL A 115 14.34 6.51 -28.60
C VAL A 115 14.47 5.06 -28.11
N GLN A 116 15.41 4.29 -28.66
CA GLN A 116 15.64 2.91 -28.21
C GLN A 116 16.17 2.84 -26.76
N GLY A 117 17.06 3.75 -26.38
CA GLY A 117 17.56 3.87 -25.00
C GLY A 117 16.43 4.21 -24.02
N GLN A 118 15.63 5.21 -24.34
CA GLN A 118 14.48 5.62 -23.54
C GLN A 118 13.43 4.51 -23.42
N GLY A 119 13.16 3.78 -24.50
CA GLY A 119 12.23 2.65 -24.49
C GLY A 119 12.64 1.53 -23.52
N LYS A 120 13.94 1.23 -23.43
CA LYS A 120 14.45 0.24 -22.46
C LYS A 120 14.22 0.69 -21.02
N ILE A 121 14.52 1.96 -20.72
CA ILE A 121 14.32 2.53 -19.39
C ILE A 121 12.83 2.56 -19.04
N GLY A 122 11.97 2.95 -19.98
CA GLY A 122 10.51 2.91 -19.82
C GLY A 122 10.00 1.50 -19.50
N GLY A 123 10.52 0.47 -20.17
CA GLY A 123 10.19 -0.92 -19.87
C GLY A 123 10.63 -1.37 -18.46
N GLN A 124 11.79 -0.90 -17.99
CA GLN A 124 12.26 -1.16 -16.62
C GLN A 124 11.41 -0.43 -15.58
N ALA A 125 11.10 0.84 -15.82
CA ALA A 125 10.22 1.65 -14.98
C ALA A 125 8.83 1.01 -14.87
N TRP A 126 8.28 0.51 -15.98
CA TRP A 126 6.97 -0.13 -16.00
C TRP A 126 6.95 -1.42 -15.17
N LYS A 127 7.97 -2.29 -15.32
CA LYS A 127 8.11 -3.50 -14.49
C LYS A 127 8.20 -3.14 -13.01
N CYS A 128 9.00 -2.14 -12.67
CA CYS A 128 9.14 -1.68 -11.28
C CYS A 128 7.80 -1.17 -10.72
N ALA A 129 6.99 -0.47 -11.52
CA ALA A 129 5.67 -0.01 -11.10
C ALA A 129 4.71 -1.18 -10.87
N GLN A 130 4.74 -2.20 -11.72
CA GLN A 130 3.92 -3.40 -11.55
C GLN A 130 4.30 -4.22 -10.31
N GLU A 131 5.59 -4.32 -10.00
CA GLU A 131 6.08 -4.96 -8.78
C GLU A 131 5.52 -4.30 -7.52
N LEU A 132 5.27 -2.98 -7.58
CA LEU A 132 4.64 -2.19 -6.51
C LEU A 132 3.11 -2.30 -6.48
N GLY A 133 2.51 -3.09 -7.37
CA GLY A 133 1.06 -3.27 -7.48
C GLY A 133 0.36 -2.12 -8.19
N PHE A 134 1.11 -1.18 -8.78
CA PHE A 134 0.52 -0.07 -9.48
C PHE A 134 -0.10 -0.49 -10.81
N LYS A 135 -1.30 0.02 -11.08
CA LYS A 135 -2.05 -0.21 -12.32
C LYS A 135 -2.12 1.07 -13.15
N ASN A 136 -2.31 0.92 -14.46
CA ASN A 136 -2.54 2.02 -15.41
C ASN A 136 -1.46 3.10 -15.33
N MET A 137 -0.23 2.74 -15.69
CA MET A 137 0.95 3.64 -15.68
C MET A 137 1.24 4.28 -17.04
N THR A 138 0.29 4.21 -17.97
CA THR A 138 0.46 4.68 -19.36
C THR A 138 -0.88 5.23 -19.83
N SER A 139 -1.08 6.54 -19.72
CA SER A 139 -2.31 7.21 -20.18
C SER A 139 -2.19 7.90 -21.54
N GLY A 140 -1.02 7.86 -22.19
CA GLY A 140 -0.77 8.56 -23.46
C GLY A 140 -0.31 7.63 -24.59
N SER A 141 -0.87 7.83 -25.79
CA SER A 141 -0.66 7.06 -27.02
C SER A 141 0.68 7.29 -27.74
N ASP A 142 1.60 8.07 -27.16
CA ASP A 142 2.91 8.36 -27.74
C ASP A 142 4.02 7.49 -27.11
N THR A 143 4.45 6.47 -27.86
CA THR A 143 5.54 5.56 -27.49
C THR A 143 6.89 6.27 -27.33
N SER A 144 7.07 7.47 -27.91
CA SER A 144 8.27 8.30 -27.75
C SER A 144 8.39 8.93 -26.35
N ASN A 145 7.29 9.01 -25.58
CA ASN A 145 7.26 9.64 -24.25
C ASN A 145 6.77 8.69 -23.14
N MET A 146 6.59 7.41 -23.46
CA MET A 146 6.09 6.38 -22.54
C MET A 146 6.99 6.20 -21.31
N ALA A 147 8.31 6.34 -21.48
CA ALA A 147 9.25 6.24 -20.37
C ALA A 147 9.02 7.34 -19.32
N ASN A 148 8.92 8.61 -19.74
CA ASN A 148 8.63 9.72 -18.85
C ASN A 148 7.25 9.57 -18.20
N GLY A 149 6.21 9.21 -18.97
CA GLY A 149 4.86 9.03 -18.43
C GLY A 149 4.79 7.98 -17.31
N VAL A 150 5.38 6.81 -17.53
CA VAL A 150 5.43 5.74 -16.50
C VAL A 150 6.19 6.20 -15.26
N ILE A 151 7.32 6.90 -15.44
CA ILE A 151 8.16 7.36 -14.34
C ILE A 151 7.44 8.44 -13.52
N GLU A 152 6.85 9.43 -14.19
CA GLU A 152 6.13 10.52 -13.54
C GLU A 152 4.87 10.03 -12.81
N ASP A 153 4.07 9.17 -13.44
CA ASP A 153 2.88 8.59 -12.81
C ASP A 153 3.26 7.72 -11.60
N ALA A 154 4.35 6.94 -11.69
CA ALA A 154 4.84 6.14 -10.58
C ALA A 154 5.34 7.00 -9.42
N LEU A 155 6.17 8.03 -9.69
CA LEU A 155 6.64 8.97 -8.69
C LEU A 155 5.48 9.66 -7.99
N LYS A 156 4.50 10.14 -8.76
CA LYS A 156 3.30 10.78 -8.21
C LYS A 156 2.52 9.85 -7.28
N LYS A 157 2.26 8.61 -7.69
CA LYS A 157 1.54 7.65 -6.83
C LYS A 157 2.33 7.29 -5.57
N ILE A 158 3.64 7.12 -5.68
CA ILE A 158 4.49 6.88 -4.51
C ILE A 158 4.37 8.04 -3.50
N GLU A 159 4.45 9.29 -3.98
CA GLU A 159 4.32 10.46 -3.13
C GLU A 159 2.94 10.60 -2.50
N GLU A 160 1.87 10.37 -3.27
CA GLU A 160 0.50 10.37 -2.76
C GLU A 160 0.31 9.33 -1.65
N GLU A 161 0.89 8.14 -1.82
CA GLU A 161 0.79 7.07 -0.84
C GLU A 161 1.62 7.34 0.42
N LEU A 162 2.85 7.86 0.28
CA LEU A 162 3.69 8.23 1.42
C LEU A 162 3.08 9.39 2.24
N LYS A 163 2.35 10.31 1.59
CA LYS A 163 1.61 11.39 2.28
C LYS A 163 0.50 10.90 3.20
N VAL A 164 -0.02 9.67 3.00
CA VAL A 164 -0.99 9.07 3.93
C VAL A 164 -0.38 8.95 5.33
N ILE A 165 0.91 8.65 5.43
CA ILE A 165 1.63 8.53 6.71
C ILE A 165 1.74 9.88 7.43
N GLU A 166 1.90 10.98 6.70
CA GLU A 166 1.98 12.32 7.29
C GLU A 166 0.65 12.80 7.88
N LYS A 167 -0.48 12.26 7.40
CA LYS A 167 -1.80 12.54 7.97
C LYS A 167 -2.05 11.70 9.22
N ASP A 168 -1.67 10.42 9.19
CA ASP A 168 -1.79 9.50 10.33
C ASP A 168 -0.97 9.94 11.57
N ASN A 169 0.11 10.73 11.37
CA ASN A 169 0.95 11.27 12.46
C ASN A 169 0.47 12.63 13.01
N LYS A 170 -0.59 13.22 12.45
CA LYS A 170 -1.13 14.53 12.88
C LYS A 170 -2.42 14.45 13.71
N GLU A 171 -2.96 13.25 13.89
CA GLU A 171 -4.09 12.95 14.79
C GLU A 171 -3.60 12.31 16.10
#